data_AF-A0A5C2RSP8-F1
#
_entry.id   AF-A0A5C2RSP8-F1
#
_cell.length_a   1.000
_cell.length_b   1.000
_cell.length_c   1.000
_cell.angle_alpha   90.00
_cell.angle_beta   90.00
_cell.angle_gamma   90.00
#
_symmetry.space_group_name_H-M   'P 1'
#
loop_
_entity.id
_entity.type
_entity.pdbx_description
1 polymer ?
#
loop_
_entity_poly.entity_id
_entity_poly.type
_entity_poly.pdbx_seq_one_letter_code
_entity_poly.pdbx_strand_id
1 'polypeptide(L)' 'HLATECTSKDRLCFNCRQPGHESKACPKPRGVLNRTCGGCGEKGHVSDDCAKRESWMCKNCAESGHGHWECSKPK' A
#
# COMPACT_ATOMS: atom_id res chain seq x y z
N HIS A 1 -7.89 -22.72 0.86
CA HIS A 1 -8.68 -22.35 2.04
C HIS A 1 -10.15 -22.39 1.66
N LEU A 2 -10.95 -23.32 2.20
CA LEU A 2 -12.41 -23.31 1.98
C LEU A 2 -13.06 -22.26 2.89
N ALA A 3 -14.10 -21.59 2.39
CA ALA A 3 -14.80 -20.51 3.11
C ALA A 3 -15.50 -21.01 4.39
N THR A 4 -15.81 -22.31 4.46
CA THR A 4 -16.47 -22.98 5.59
C THR A 4 -15.55 -23.19 6.79
N GLU A 5 -14.23 -23.11 6.62
CA GLU A 5 -13.21 -23.29 7.67
C GLU A 5 -12.51 -21.97 8.03
N CYS A 6 -13.01 -20.84 7.51
CA CYS A 6 -12.47 -19.53 7.82
C CYS A 6 -13.07 -19.02 9.14
N THR A 7 -12.35 -19.18 10.25
CA THR A 7 -12.73 -18.68 11.59
C THR A 7 -12.75 -17.15 11.67
N SER A 8 -12.24 -16.45 10.64
CA SER A 8 -12.24 -14.99 10.55
C SER A 8 -13.66 -14.46 10.31
N LYS A 9 -14.40 -14.24 11.41
CA LYS A 9 -15.73 -13.59 11.43
C LYS A 9 -15.71 -12.14 10.91
N ASP A 10 -14.53 -11.53 10.81
CA ASP A 10 -14.38 -10.17 10.31
C ASP A 10 -14.38 -10.12 8.78
N ARG A 11 -15.48 -9.59 8.23
CA ARG A 11 -15.50 -9.15 6.83
C ARG A 11 -14.49 -8.02 6.67
N LEU A 12 -13.31 -8.36 6.18
CA LEU A 12 -12.30 -7.39 5.80
C LEU A 12 -12.78 -6.57 4.60
N CYS A 13 -12.47 -5.28 4.60
CA CYS A 13 -12.77 -4.40 3.48
C CYS A 13 -12.14 -4.92 2.19
N PHE A 14 -12.91 -5.10 1.11
CA PHE A 14 -12.36 -5.53 -0.19
C PHE A 14 -11.46 -4.49 -0.86
N ASN A 15 -11.35 -3.28 -0.31
CA ASN A 15 -10.49 -2.24 -0.85
C ASN A 15 -9.11 -2.17 -0.16
N CYS A 16 -9.02 -2.51 1.12
CA CYS A 16 -7.77 -2.37 1.89
C CYS A 16 -7.49 -3.50 2.91
N ARG A 17 -8.34 -4.54 2.94
CA ARG A 17 -8.22 -5.70 3.83
C ARG A 17 -8.15 -5.37 5.33
N GLN A 18 -8.65 -4.21 5.73
CA GLN A 18 -8.77 -3.81 7.14
C GLN A 18 -10.20 -4.15 7.63
N PRO A 19 -10.35 -4.59 8.89
CA PRO A 19 -11.66 -4.83 9.50
C PRO A 19 -12.35 -3.50 9.85
N GLY A 20 -13.62 -3.58 10.26
CA GLY A 20 -14.38 -2.45 10.80
C GLY A 20 -15.05 -1.52 9.77
N HIS A 21 -14.88 -1.75 8.47
CA HIS A 21 -15.58 -0.99 7.42
C HIS A 21 -15.74 -1.79 6.12
N GLU A 22 -16.73 -1.39 5.31
CA GLU A 22 -16.95 -1.92 3.97
C GLU A 22 -16.23 -1.10 2.88
N SER A 23 -16.07 -1.67 1.69
CA SER A 23 -15.38 -1.01 0.57
C SER A 23 -15.99 0.33 0.16
N LYS A 24 -17.28 0.56 0.44
CA LYS A 24 -17.95 1.84 0.17
C LYS A 24 -17.57 2.92 1.18
N ALA A 25 -17.34 2.54 2.43
CA ALA A 25 -16.96 3.41 3.54
C ALA A 25 -15.44 3.38 3.83
N CYS A 26 -14.64 2.85 2.89
CA CYS A 26 -13.20 2.74 3.08
C CYS A 26 -12.55 4.13 3.05
N PRO A 27 -11.75 4.49 4.07
CA PRO A 27 -11.04 5.76 4.10
C PRO A 27 -9.86 5.78 3.11
N LYS A 28 -9.35 4.60 2.71
CA LYS A 28 -8.30 4.49 1.70
C LYS A 28 -8.90 4.67 0.30
N PRO A 29 -8.16 5.27 -0.64
CA PRO A 29 -8.63 5.46 -2.01
C PRO A 29 -9.03 4.13 -2.67
N ARG A 30 -9.98 4.16 -3.59
CA ARG A 30 -10.40 2.94 -4.29
C ARG A 30 -9.25 2.35 -5.10
N GLY A 31 -9.12 1.03 -5.06
CA GLY A 31 -8.13 0.28 -5.82
C GLY A 31 -6.75 0.17 -5.17
N VAL A 32 -6.60 0.44 -3.86
CA VAL A 32 -5.31 0.24 -3.15
C VAL A 32 -4.73 -1.15 -3.36
N LEU A 33 -5.59 -2.18 -3.37
CA LEU A 33 -5.12 -3.55 -3.58
C LEU A 33 -4.52 -3.80 -4.97
N ASN A 34 -4.99 -3.09 -5.99
CA ASN A 34 -4.49 -3.22 -7.36
C ASN A 34 -3.39 -2.21 -7.69
N ARG A 35 -3.19 -1.20 -6.84
CA ARG A 35 -2.14 -0.20 -7.00
C ARG A 35 -0.79 -0.82 -6.68
N THR A 36 0.16 -0.64 -7.59
CA THR A 36 1.56 -0.96 -7.36
C THR A 36 2.23 0.20 -6.61
N CYS A 37 2.94 -0.11 -5.54
CA CYS A 37 3.75 0.84 -4.81
C CYS A 37 4.90 1.34 -5.70
N GLY A 38 5.01 2.66 -5.88
CA GLY A 38 6.02 3.26 -6.74
C GLY A 38 7.46 3.16 -6.20
N GLY A 39 7.63 2.85 -4.91
CA GLY A 39 8.94 2.74 -4.28
C GLY A 39 9.44 1.30 -4.12
N CYS A 40 8.58 0.34 -3.76
CA CYS A 40 8.98 -1.07 -3.61
C CYS A 40 8.49 -2.00 -4.73
N GLY A 41 7.56 -1.56 -5.59
CA GLY A 41 7.03 -2.38 -6.68
C GLY A 41 5.99 -3.44 -6.28
N GLU A 42 5.64 -3.55 -5.00
CA GLU A 42 4.62 -4.49 -4.52
C GLU A 42 3.21 -3.90 -4.60
N LYS A 43 2.20 -4.75 -4.78
CA LYS A 43 0.79 -4.36 -4.78
C LYS A 43 0.19 -4.54 -3.39
N GLY A 44 -0.96 -3.93 -3.13
CA GLY A 44 -1.69 -4.15 -1.88
C GLY A 44 -1.67 -2.98 -0.91
N HIS A 45 -0.80 -2.00 -1.13
CA HIS A 45 -0.61 -0.85 -0.26
C HIS A 45 -0.34 0.42 -1.09
N VAL A 46 -0.50 1.56 -0.45
CA VAL A 46 -0.07 2.86 -1.00
C VAL A 46 1.35 3.15 -0.56
N SER A 47 2.02 4.04 -1.29
CA SER A 47 3.36 4.55 -0.93
C SER A 47 3.48 4.90 0.56
N ASP A 48 2.46 5.52 1.14
CA ASP A 48 2.47 5.93 2.55
C ASP A 48 2.48 4.77 3.55
N ASP A 49 1.86 3.65 3.18
CA ASP A 49 1.66 2.46 4.01
C ASP A 49 2.72 1.37 3.70
N CYS A 50 3.77 1.73 2.96
CA CYS A 50 4.79 0.79 2.54
C CYS A 50 5.78 0.48 3.66
N ALA A 51 5.78 -0.76 4.14
CA ALA A 51 6.74 -1.24 5.12
C ALA A 51 8.22 -1.11 4.66
N LYS A 52 8.46 -1.03 3.34
CA LYS A 52 9.81 -0.91 2.75
C LYS A 52 10.19 0.53 2.40
N ARG A 53 9.47 1.55 2.90
CA ARG A 53 9.71 2.97 2.58
C ARG A 53 11.15 3.40 2.82
N GLU A 54 11.74 2.98 3.94
CA GLU A 54 13.15 3.23 4.30
C GLU A 54 14.15 2.68 3.27
N SER A 55 13.79 1.60 2.58
CA SER A 55 14.66 0.94 1.59
C SER A 55 14.45 1.46 0.17
N TRP A 56 13.54 2.41 -0.05
CA TRP A 56 13.30 2.94 -1.38
C TRP A 56 14.48 3.75 -1.87
N MET A 57 14.96 3.47 -3.07
CA MET A 57 15.99 4.28 -3.70
C MET A 57 15.37 5.33 -4.61
N CYS A 58 15.75 6.58 -4.39
CA CYS A 58 15.36 7.69 -5.23
C CYS A 58 16.05 7.58 -6.60
N LYS A 59 15.28 7.53 -7.69
CA LYS A 59 15.85 7.48 -9.05
C LYS A 59 16.49 8.80 -9.50
N ASN A 60 16.28 9.89 -8.78
CA ASN A 60 16.90 11.18 -9.07
C ASN A 60 18.30 11.27 -8.44
N CYS A 61 18.41 11.03 -7.13
CA CYS A 61 19.67 11.21 -6.39
C CYS A 61 20.35 9.91 -5.90
N ALA A 62 19.77 8.75 -6.18
CA ALA A 62 20.22 7.43 -5.74
C ALA A 62 20.29 7.21 -4.21
N GLU A 63 19.71 8.11 -3.42
CA GLU A 63 19.64 7.97 -1.95
C GLU A 63 18.45 7.11 -1.52
N SER A 64 18.62 6.35 -0.43
CA SER A 64 17.56 5.54 0.16
C SER A 64 16.63 6.35 1.07
N GLY A 65 15.43 5.82 1.34
CA GLY A 65 14.45 6.39 2.27
C GLY A 65 13.35 7.24 1.63
N HIS A 66 13.48 7.61 0.34
CA HIS A 66 12.48 8.41 -0.35
C HIS A 66 12.33 8.05 -1.83
N GLY A 67 11.14 8.32 -2.39
CA GLY A 67 10.90 8.20 -3.82
C GLY A 67 11.30 9.47 -4.58
N HIS A 68 11.49 9.37 -5.90
CA HIS A 68 11.84 10.53 -6.76
C HIS A 68 10.90 11.74 -6.53
N TRP A 69 9.61 11.50 -6.28
CA TRP A 69 8.58 12.53 -6.09
C TRP A 69 8.80 13.40 -4.85
N GLU A 70 9.47 12.85 -3.84
CA GLU A 70 9.80 13.52 -2.57
C GLU A 70 11.27 13.96 -2.53
N CYS A 71 11.99 13.83 -3.66
CA CYS A 71 13.39 14.20 -3.72
C CYS A 71 13.54 15.72 -3.62
N SER A 72 14.27 16.18 -2.60
CA SER A 72 14.58 17.59 -2.39
C SER A 72 15.72 18.09 -3.28
N LYS A 73 16.45 17.18 -3.95
CA LYS A 73 17.51 17.55 -4.89
C LYS A 73 16.91 17.91 -6.25
N PRO A 74 17.47 18.91 -6.95
CA PRO A 74 17.03 19.24 -8.30
C PRO A 74 17.12 18.02 -9.22
N LYS A 75 16.20 17.96 -10.19
CA LYS A 75 16.20 16.96 -11.28
C LYS A 75 17.23 17.29 -12.34
#